data_AF-A0A934NIK0-F1
#
_entry.id   AF-A0A934NIK0-F1
#
_cell.length_a   1.000
_cell.length_b   1.000
_cell.length_c   1.000
_cell.angle_alpha   90.00
_cell.angle_beta   90.00
_cell.angle_gamma   90.00
#
_symmetry.space_group_name_H-M   'P 1'
#
loop_
_entity.id
_entity.type
_entity.pdbx_description
1 polymer ?
#
loop_
_entity_poly.entity_id
_entity_poly.type
_entity_poly.pdbx_seq_one_letter_code
_entity_poly.pdbx_strand_id
1 'polypeptide(L)'
;MDDTASHVPSMAIAGMVKAHAALARTIADLNDEVARRPSLLPGWSVGHVLTHIARNADSVTRRLQGAAEDRIVDQYAGGAEGRQHDIEEGAGRAAAELIADVLRTNHQVEAAVSTFPALAWDRLTRCGRRGTPGAHGGVVTMARGRGAPRRPWDGLPAAGLARRPRRLLATRGQGALSPHR
;
A
#
# COMPACT_ATOMS: atom_id res chain seq x y z
N MET A 1 -23.67 11.16 32.89
CA MET A 1 -22.26 10.82 32.67
C MET A 1 -22.25 10.05 31.37
N ASP A 2 -21.88 10.72 30.29
CA ASP A 2 -21.94 10.14 28.94
C ASP A 2 -20.72 9.24 28.77
N ASP A 3 -20.93 7.93 28.84
CA ASP A 3 -19.91 6.92 28.60
C ASP A 3 -19.63 6.88 27.10
N THR A 4 -18.86 7.86 26.61
CA THR A 4 -18.34 7.85 25.25
C THR A 4 -17.19 6.85 25.21
N ALA A 5 -17.52 5.57 25.38
CA ALA A 5 -16.55 4.49 25.30
C ALA A 5 -15.87 4.57 23.94
N SER A 6 -14.60 4.97 23.92
CA SER A 6 -13.80 5.00 22.71
C SER A 6 -13.80 3.60 22.09
N HIS A 7 -14.37 3.49 20.89
CA HIS A 7 -14.58 2.21 20.25
C HIS A 7 -13.30 1.78 19.54
N VAL A 8 -12.52 0.93 20.21
CA VAL A 8 -11.43 0.19 19.57
C VAL A 8 -11.99 -0.56 18.37
N PRO A 9 -11.47 -0.33 17.14
CA PRO A 9 -12.03 -0.93 15.93
C PRO A 9 -11.53 -2.38 15.75
N SER A 10 -11.82 -3.26 16.71
CA SER A 10 -11.24 -4.61 16.81
C SER A 10 -11.42 -5.46 15.55
N MET A 11 -12.57 -5.36 14.88
CA MET A 11 -12.81 -6.07 13.61
C MET A 11 -11.92 -5.57 12.46
N ALA A 12 -11.68 -4.26 12.40
CA ALA A 12 -10.79 -3.68 11.39
C ALA A 12 -9.33 -4.08 11.66
N ILE A 13 -8.92 -4.10 12.92
CA ILE A 13 -7.58 -4.56 13.34
C ILE A 13 -7.37 -6.03 12.97
N ALA A 14 -8.33 -6.91 13.29
CA ALA A 14 -8.25 -8.32 12.92
C ALA A 14 -8.19 -8.53 11.40
N GLY A 15 -8.99 -7.75 10.63
CA GLY A 15 -8.96 -7.77 9.18
C GLY A 15 -7.61 -7.33 8.59
N MET A 16 -7.00 -6.29 9.17
CA MET A 16 -5.66 -5.81 8.80
C MET A 16 -4.59 -6.89 9.01
N VAL A 17 -4.55 -7.51 10.19
CA VAL A 17 -3.59 -8.61 10.49
C VAL A 17 -3.74 -9.76 9.49
N LYS A 18 -4.99 -10.16 9.20
CA LYS A 18 -5.27 -11.21 8.21
C LYS A 18 -4.77 -10.81 6.80
N ALA A 19 -4.96 -9.55 6.41
CA ALA A 19 -4.52 -9.03 5.12
C ALA A 19 -2.98 -8.96 5.03
N HIS A 20 -2.29 -8.53 6.08
CA HIS A 20 -0.83 -8.55 6.15
C HIS A 20 -0.27 -9.97 6.02
N ALA A 21 -0.85 -10.94 6.73
CA ALA A 21 -0.45 -12.34 6.63
C ALA A 21 -0.69 -12.91 5.23
N ALA A 22 -1.79 -12.54 4.57
CA ALA A 22 -2.05 -12.93 3.19
C ALA A 22 -1.05 -12.31 2.21
N LEU A 23 -0.75 -11.02 2.35
CA LEU A 23 0.25 -10.33 1.55
C LEU A 23 1.63 -10.97 1.70
N ALA A 24 2.05 -11.27 2.93
CA ALA A 24 3.32 -11.93 3.23
C ALA A 24 3.48 -13.25 2.45
N ARG A 25 2.43 -14.09 2.43
CA ARG A 25 2.42 -15.32 1.62
C ARG A 25 2.46 -15.03 0.12
N THR A 26 1.73 -14.03 -0.35
CA THR A 26 1.70 -13.65 -1.77
C THR A 26 3.05 -13.18 -2.28
N ILE A 27 3.85 -12.48 -1.47
CA ILE A 27 5.12 -11.88 -1.90
C ILE A 27 6.35 -12.76 -1.61
N ALA A 28 6.19 -13.85 -0.86
CA ALA A 28 7.29 -14.65 -0.31
C ALA A 28 8.31 -15.12 -1.37
N ASP A 29 7.82 -15.51 -2.55
CA ASP A 29 8.63 -16.08 -3.63
C ASP A 29 8.94 -15.09 -4.75
N LEU A 30 8.74 -13.78 -4.54
CA LEU A 30 9.09 -12.78 -5.55
C LEU A 30 10.60 -12.70 -5.69
N ASN A 31 11.05 -12.73 -6.94
CA ASN A 31 12.45 -12.52 -7.32
C ASN A 31 12.63 -11.15 -8.00
N ASP A 32 13.89 -10.77 -8.22
CA ASP A 32 14.26 -9.48 -8.81
C ASP A 32 13.67 -9.25 -10.21
N GLU A 33 13.53 -10.32 -11.00
CA GLU A 33 12.92 -10.22 -12.32
C GLU A 33 11.46 -9.77 -12.20
N VAL A 34 10.69 -10.40 -11.30
CA VAL A 34 9.30 -10.03 -11.08
C VAL A 34 9.19 -8.64 -10.45
N ALA A 35 10.05 -8.29 -9.50
CA ALA A 35 10.07 -6.97 -8.88
C ALA A 35 10.25 -5.84 -9.92
N ARG A 36 11.08 -6.07 -10.96
CA ARG A 36 11.30 -5.11 -12.05
C ARG A 36 10.18 -5.05 -13.09
N ARG A 37 9.27 -6.03 -13.14
CA ARG A 37 8.21 -6.05 -14.16
C ARG A 37 7.16 -4.96 -13.93
N PRO A 38 6.52 -4.46 -15.00
CA PRO A 38 5.36 -3.58 -14.89
C PRO A 38 4.24 -4.23 -14.08
N SER A 39 3.71 -3.48 -13.12
CA SER A 39 2.52 -3.85 -12.38
C SER A 39 1.24 -3.60 -13.20
N LEU A 40 0.08 -3.91 -12.63
CA LEU A 40 -1.20 -3.52 -13.22
C LEU A 40 -1.43 -2.00 -13.22
N LEU A 41 -0.75 -1.26 -12.33
CA LEU A 41 -0.84 0.20 -12.24
C LEU A 41 0.04 0.85 -13.33
N PRO A 42 -0.50 1.81 -14.11
CA PRO A 42 0.29 2.51 -15.13
C PRO A 42 1.55 3.16 -14.56
N GLY A 43 2.68 2.94 -15.22
CA GLY A 43 3.97 3.54 -14.86
C GLY A 43 4.66 2.91 -13.64
N TRP A 44 4.05 1.95 -12.94
CA TRP A 44 4.61 1.38 -11.72
C TRP A 44 5.09 -0.05 -11.95
N SER A 45 6.30 -0.38 -11.51
CA SER A 45 6.76 -1.77 -11.38
C SER A 45 6.14 -2.44 -10.14
N VAL A 46 6.30 -3.77 -10.01
CA VAL A 46 5.98 -4.47 -8.75
C VAL A 46 6.79 -3.89 -7.59
N GLY A 47 8.06 -3.52 -7.80
CA GLY A 47 8.90 -2.84 -6.81
C GLY A 47 8.32 -1.51 -6.33
N HIS A 48 7.72 -0.71 -7.22
CA HIS A 48 7.02 0.53 -6.82
C HIS A 48 5.82 0.22 -5.91
N VAL A 49 5.07 -0.85 -6.21
CA VAL A 49 3.94 -1.27 -5.38
C VAL A 49 4.40 -1.71 -4.00
N LEU A 50 5.46 -2.52 -3.90
CA LEU A 50 5.99 -3.00 -2.61
C LEU A 50 6.54 -1.84 -1.78
N THR A 51 7.32 -0.95 -2.38
CA THR A 51 7.82 0.25 -1.68
C THR A 51 6.68 1.16 -1.23
N HIS A 52 5.64 1.34 -2.06
CA HIS A 52 4.47 2.12 -1.65
C HIS A 52 3.76 1.51 -0.44
N ILE A 53 3.57 0.19 -0.42
CA ILE A 53 2.95 -0.51 0.72
C ILE A 53 3.78 -0.28 1.99
N ALA A 54 5.10 -0.45 1.92
CA ALA A 54 5.98 -0.22 3.07
C ALA A 54 5.90 1.23 3.58
N ARG A 55 6.03 2.23 2.68
CA ARG A 55 5.89 3.65 3.04
C ARG A 55 4.49 4.01 3.55
N ASN A 56 3.44 3.31 3.11
CA ASN A 56 2.11 3.50 3.66
C ASN A 56 2.01 2.96 5.09
N ALA A 57 2.57 1.78 5.36
CA ALA A 57 2.63 1.21 6.71
C ALA A 57 3.44 2.13 7.67
N ASP A 58 4.60 2.63 7.23
CA ASP A 58 5.37 3.64 7.98
C ASP A 58 4.51 4.88 8.32
N SER A 59 3.73 5.36 7.34
CA SER A 59 2.83 6.51 7.52
C SER A 59 1.72 6.27 8.54
N VAL A 60 1.21 5.03 8.61
CA VAL A 60 0.16 4.64 9.57
C VAL A 60 0.76 4.58 10.97
N THR A 61 1.91 3.92 11.14
CA THR A 61 2.64 3.87 12.42
C THR A 61 2.93 5.27 12.95
N ARG A 62 3.46 6.15 12.09
CA ARG A 62 3.73 7.56 12.45
C ARG A 62 2.49 8.28 12.95
N ARG A 63 1.35 8.11 12.27
CA ARG A 63 0.08 8.73 12.67
C ARG A 63 -0.49 8.17 13.96
N LEU A 64 -0.36 6.86 14.19
CA LEU A 64 -0.73 6.24 15.46
C LEU A 64 0.12 6.83 16.59
N GLN A 65 1.44 6.88 16.44
CA GLN A 65 2.32 7.47 17.46
C GLN A 65 1.97 8.93 17.76
N GLY A 66 1.79 9.75 16.71
CA GLY A 66 1.34 11.13 16.88
C GLY A 66 0.02 11.23 17.67
N ALA A 67 -0.99 10.43 17.30
CA ALA A 67 -2.28 10.43 17.99
C ALA A 67 -2.17 9.97 19.47
N ALA A 68 -1.34 8.98 19.78
CA ALA A 68 -1.11 8.52 21.16
C ALA A 68 -0.53 9.64 22.04
N GLU A 69 0.28 10.51 21.44
CA GLU A 69 0.92 11.67 22.07
C GLU A 69 0.10 12.97 21.93
N ASP A 70 -1.11 12.91 21.37
CA ASP A 70 -1.96 14.07 21.08
C ASP A 70 -1.31 15.11 20.14
N ARG A 71 -0.46 14.64 19.23
CA ARG A 71 0.22 15.42 18.20
C ARG A 71 -0.33 15.13 16.81
N ILE A 72 -0.67 16.19 16.07
CA ILE A 72 -1.00 16.10 14.65
C ILE A 72 0.30 16.08 13.85
N VAL A 73 0.59 14.95 13.21
CA VAL A 73 1.76 14.77 12.34
C VAL A 73 1.34 14.66 10.88
N ASP A 74 2.19 15.12 9.98
CA ASP A 74 2.02 14.84 8.56
C ASP A 74 2.19 13.34 8.30
N GLN A 75 1.33 12.80 7.43
CA GLN A 75 1.32 11.38 7.09
C GLN A 75 2.63 10.95 6.43
N TYR A 76 3.12 11.75 5.50
CA TYR A 76 4.38 11.55 4.80
C TYR A 76 5.28 12.76 5.07
N ALA A 77 6.56 12.51 5.38
CA ALA A 77 7.55 13.57 5.41
C ALA A 77 7.62 14.21 4.01
N GLY A 78 7.64 15.54 3.93
CA GLY A 78 7.59 16.24 2.63
C GLY A 78 6.26 16.10 1.88
N GLY A 79 5.19 15.61 2.53
CA GLY A 79 3.87 15.50 1.93
C GLY A 79 3.81 14.55 0.73
N ALA A 80 3.05 14.93 -0.30
CA ALA A 80 2.86 14.09 -1.47
C ALA A 80 4.16 13.89 -2.29
N GLU A 81 5.01 14.91 -2.34
CA GLU A 81 6.29 14.88 -3.06
C GLU A 81 7.29 13.96 -2.36
N GLY A 82 7.43 14.06 -1.03
CA GLY A 82 8.28 13.15 -0.26
C GLY A 82 7.84 11.70 -0.38
N ARG A 83 6.52 11.43 -0.35
CA ARG A 83 6.00 10.09 -0.67
C ARG A 83 6.43 9.61 -2.06
N GLN A 84 6.33 10.47 -3.08
CA GLN A 84 6.68 10.09 -4.44
C GLN A 84 8.18 9.80 -4.55
N HIS A 85 9.02 10.68 -4.02
CA HIS A 85 10.46 10.53 -3.96
C HIS A 85 10.87 9.20 -3.30
N ASP A 86 10.34 8.91 -2.11
CA ASP A 86 10.67 7.67 -1.39
C ASP A 86 10.24 6.41 -2.15
N ILE A 87 9.16 6.49 -2.93
CA ILE A 87 8.69 5.38 -3.77
C ILE A 87 9.64 5.15 -4.93
N GLU A 88 10.01 6.20 -5.65
CA GLU A 88 10.93 6.12 -6.81
C GLU A 88 12.30 5.59 -6.37
N GLU A 89 12.90 6.19 -5.34
CA GLU A 89 14.21 5.78 -4.82
C GLU A 89 14.21 4.33 -4.33
N GLY A 90 13.12 3.90 -3.68
CA GLY A 90 13.04 2.56 -3.12
C GLY A 90 12.66 1.47 -4.11
N ALA A 91 12.05 1.80 -5.26
CA ALA A 91 11.44 0.81 -6.16
C ALA A 91 12.44 -0.12 -6.87
N GLY A 92 13.70 0.27 -6.97
CA GLY A 92 14.77 -0.47 -7.64
C GLY A 92 15.52 -1.48 -6.77
N ARG A 93 15.24 -1.55 -5.46
CA ARG A 93 15.89 -2.47 -4.52
C ARG A 93 15.67 -3.93 -4.89
N ALA A 94 16.55 -4.81 -4.41
CA ALA A 94 16.40 -6.26 -4.57
C ALA A 94 15.06 -6.74 -3.99
N ALA A 95 14.47 -7.77 -4.59
CA ALA A 95 13.17 -8.30 -4.18
C ALA A 95 13.18 -8.75 -2.72
N ALA A 96 14.27 -9.37 -2.27
CA ALA A 96 14.44 -9.77 -0.86
C ALA A 96 14.39 -8.56 0.09
N GLU A 97 15.01 -7.43 -0.28
CA GLU A 97 14.96 -6.20 0.52
C GLU A 97 13.56 -5.59 0.52
N LEU A 98 12.88 -5.57 -0.63
CA LEU A 98 11.50 -5.08 -0.74
C LEU A 98 10.53 -5.91 0.10
N ILE A 99 10.65 -7.23 0.07
CA ILE A 99 9.85 -8.15 0.88
C ILE A 99 10.13 -7.90 2.37
N ALA A 100 11.40 -7.86 2.77
CA ALA A 100 11.79 -7.61 4.16
C ALA A 100 11.28 -6.26 4.66
N ASP A 101 11.32 -5.22 3.82
CA ASP A 101 10.78 -3.89 4.13
C ASP A 101 9.27 -3.96 4.43
N VAL A 102 8.49 -4.58 3.53
CA VAL A 102 7.03 -4.75 3.71
C VAL A 102 6.71 -5.52 4.98
N LEU A 103 7.38 -6.64 5.24
CA LEU A 103 7.14 -7.46 6.43
C LEU A 103 7.45 -6.69 7.71
N ARG A 104 8.60 -6.01 7.74
CA ARG A 104 9.03 -5.19 8.89
C ARG A 104 8.03 -4.08 9.18
N THR A 105 7.62 -3.31 8.17
CA THR A 105 6.69 -2.19 8.36
C THR A 105 5.29 -2.66 8.74
N ASN A 106 4.82 -3.78 8.21
CA ASN A 106 3.53 -4.36 8.60
C ASN A 106 3.53 -4.81 10.06
N HIS A 107 4.61 -5.47 10.50
CA HIS A 107 4.76 -5.85 11.90
C HIS A 107 4.81 -4.63 12.83
N GLN A 108 5.45 -3.54 12.41
CA GLN A 108 5.44 -2.28 13.16
C GLN A 108 4.03 -1.69 13.30
N VAL A 109 3.22 -1.73 12.24
CA VAL A 109 1.82 -1.30 12.31
C VAL A 109 1.04 -2.18 13.28
N GLU A 110 1.16 -3.51 13.18
CA GLU A 110 0.48 -4.47 14.07
C GLU A 110 0.83 -4.25 15.54
N ALA A 111 2.13 -4.07 15.84
CA ALA A 111 2.59 -3.73 17.17
C ALA A 111 1.97 -2.40 17.63
N ALA A 112 2.04 -1.35 16.80
CA ALA A 112 1.52 -0.03 17.13
C ALA A 112 0.01 -0.03 17.42
N VAL A 113 -0.80 -0.75 16.64
CA VAL A 113 -2.25 -0.85 16.93
C VAL A 113 -2.55 -1.69 18.17
N SER A 114 -1.75 -2.73 18.45
CA SER A 114 -1.97 -3.60 19.62
C SER A 114 -1.74 -2.88 20.95
N THR A 115 -0.84 -1.90 20.96
CA THR A 115 -0.52 -1.09 22.14
C THR A 115 -1.18 0.29 22.12
N PHE A 116 -2.03 0.58 21.13
CA PHE A 116 -2.61 1.91 20.96
C PHE A 116 -3.69 2.18 22.05
N PRO A 117 -3.59 3.29 22.82
CA PRO A 117 -4.51 3.55 23.92
C PRO A 117 -5.97 3.65 23.44
N ALA A 118 -6.90 3.00 24.14
CA ALA A 118 -8.31 2.97 23.77
C ALA A 118 -8.89 4.38 23.56
N LEU A 119 -8.58 5.31 24.48
CA LEU A 119 -9.04 6.70 24.43
C LEU A 119 -8.43 7.51 23.27
N ALA A 120 -7.34 7.05 22.66
CA ALA A 120 -6.68 7.75 21.56
C ALA A 120 -7.32 7.45 20.20
N TRP A 121 -8.22 6.47 20.08
CA TRP A 121 -8.91 6.16 18.82
C TRP A 121 -9.82 7.28 18.32
N ASP A 122 -10.37 8.08 19.23
CA ASP A 122 -11.21 9.24 18.90
C ASP A 122 -10.39 10.52 18.69
N ARG A 123 -9.07 10.50 18.90
CA ARG A 123 -8.22 11.66 18.67
C ARG A 123 -8.05 11.95 17.18
N LEU A 124 -7.95 13.24 16.92
CA LEU A 124 -7.84 13.84 15.61
C LEU A 124 -6.45 13.60 14.99
N THR A 125 -6.42 13.20 13.73
CA THR A 125 -5.20 13.01 12.93
C THR A 125 -5.36 13.65 11.56
N ARG A 126 -4.25 14.12 10.97
CA ARG A 126 -4.30 14.65 9.60
C ARG A 126 -4.22 13.49 8.60
N CYS A 127 -5.20 13.40 7.71
CA CYS A 127 -5.13 12.52 6.55
C CYS A 127 -4.93 13.38 5.30
N GLY A 128 -3.95 13.04 4.47
CA GLY A 128 -3.71 13.75 3.20
C GLY A 128 -4.90 13.51 2.26
N ARG A 129 -5.82 14.47 2.15
CA ARG A 129 -6.86 14.44 1.13
C ARG A 129 -6.21 14.74 -0.23
N ARG A 130 -6.59 14.00 -1.28
CA ARG A 130 -6.38 14.46 -2.66
C ARG A 130 -7.39 15.58 -2.97
N GLY A 131 -6.89 16.71 -3.48
CA GLY A 131 -7.62 17.58 -4.38
C GLY A 131 -8.26 18.84 -3.79
N THR A 132 -7.43 19.82 -3.40
CA THR A 132 -7.63 21.25 -3.71
C THR A 132 -6.31 22.00 -3.41
N PRO A 133 -5.72 22.74 -4.36
CA PRO A 133 -4.63 23.67 -4.04
C PRO A 133 -5.14 24.66 -2.98
N GLY A 134 -4.50 24.68 -1.80
CA GLY A 134 -4.89 25.55 -0.67
C GLY A 134 -5.75 24.91 0.43
N ALA A 135 -6.19 23.65 0.31
CA ALA A 135 -6.88 22.97 1.41
C ALA A 135 -5.88 22.23 2.32
N HIS A 136 -5.68 22.73 3.54
CA HIS A 136 -4.96 22.00 4.58
C HIS A 136 -5.63 20.64 4.82
N GLY A 137 -4.83 19.58 4.86
CA GLY A 137 -5.30 18.20 4.99
C GLY A 137 -6.35 18.04 6.09
N GLY A 138 -7.47 17.40 5.75
CA GLY A 138 -8.58 17.22 6.66
C GLY A 138 -8.16 16.47 7.93
N VAL A 139 -8.64 16.95 9.06
CA VAL A 139 -8.44 16.31 10.35
C VAL A 139 -9.56 15.28 10.55
N VAL A 140 -9.18 14.01 10.69
CA VAL A 140 -10.10 12.87 10.89
C VAL A 140 -9.68 12.10 12.12
N THR A 141 -10.62 11.57 12.88
CA THR A 141 -10.27 10.66 13.98
C THR A 141 -9.73 9.35 13.42
N MET A 142 -8.89 8.64 14.18
CA MET A 142 -8.43 7.30 13.77
C MET A 142 -9.61 6.32 13.64
N ALA A 143 -10.66 6.50 14.44
CA ALA A 143 -11.89 5.70 14.40
C ALA A 143 -12.85 5.99 13.22
N ARG A 144 -12.86 7.22 12.65
CA ARG A 144 -13.83 7.65 11.62
C ARG A 144 -13.22 7.91 10.24
N GLY A 145 -12.29 7.08 9.81
CA GLY A 145 -11.97 6.94 8.39
C GLY A 145 -13.03 6.11 7.63
N ARG A 146 -14.31 6.52 7.62
CA ARG A 146 -15.37 5.78 6.88
C ARG A 146 -15.80 6.51 5.61
N GLY A 147 -15.64 5.82 4.48
CA GLY A 147 -16.21 6.15 3.17
C GLY A 147 -15.92 5.06 2.14
N ALA A 148 -16.91 4.17 1.95
CA ALA A 148 -17.03 3.07 0.98
C ALA A 148 -16.41 1.69 1.33
N PRO A 149 -17.15 0.58 1.10
CA PRO A 149 -16.59 -0.77 1.19
C PRO A 149 -15.54 -0.94 0.09
N ARG A 150 -14.27 -1.05 0.47
CA ARG A 150 -13.26 -1.57 -0.44
C ARG A 150 -13.51 -3.07 -0.53
N ARG A 151 -13.57 -3.61 -1.76
CA ARG A 151 -13.64 -5.05 -1.97
C ARG A 151 -12.58 -5.74 -1.10
N PRO A 152 -12.90 -6.87 -0.44
CA PRO A 152 -11.89 -7.64 0.28
C PRO A 152 -10.73 -7.92 -0.68
N TRP A 153 -9.51 -7.69 -0.19
CA TRP A 153 -8.27 -8.09 -0.86
C TRP A 153 -8.15 -9.61 -0.77
N ASP A 154 -9.10 -10.33 -1.37
CA ASP A 154 -9.09 -11.78 -1.42
C ASP A 154 -8.01 -12.21 -2.41
N GLY A 155 -6.81 -12.45 -1.88
CA GLY A 155 -5.82 -13.39 -2.38
C GLY A 155 -5.61 -13.39 -3.89
N LEU A 156 -5.21 -12.26 -4.48
CA LEU A 156 -4.57 -12.32 -5.80
C LEU A 156 -3.23 -13.08 -5.63
N PRO A 157 -2.97 -14.13 -6.42
CA PRO A 157 -1.67 -14.78 -6.44
C PRO A 157 -0.59 -13.76 -6.83
N ALA A 158 0.68 -14.00 -6.50
CA ALA A 158 1.82 -13.13 -6.84
C ALA A 158 1.82 -12.70 -8.33
N ALA A 159 1.37 -13.63 -9.19
CA ALA A 159 1.20 -13.43 -10.63
C ALA A 159 0.15 -12.37 -11.02
N GLY A 160 -0.71 -11.92 -10.11
CA GLY A 160 -1.72 -10.89 -10.32
C GLY A 160 -1.21 -9.46 -10.10
N LEU A 161 -0.03 -9.28 -9.48
CA LEU A 161 0.58 -7.96 -9.32
C LEU A 161 1.24 -7.47 -10.61
N ALA A 162 1.80 -8.40 -11.38
CA ALA A 162 2.46 -8.12 -12.65
C ALA A 162 1.49 -8.21 -13.84
N ARG A 163 1.63 -7.31 -14.81
CA ARG A 163 0.97 -7.51 -16.12
C ARG A 163 1.52 -8.79 -16.77
N ARG A 164 0.63 -9.60 -17.34
CA ARG A 164 1.03 -10.70 -18.23
C ARG A 164 1.54 -10.13 -19.56
N PRO A 165 2.60 -10.69 -20.16
CA PRO A 165 3.02 -10.27 -21.50
C PRO A 165 1.91 -10.57 -22.50
N ARG A 166 1.59 -9.61 -23.38
CA ARG A 166 0.73 -9.86 -24.55
C ARG A 166 1.47 -10.86 -25.45
N ARG A 167 0.90 -12.05 -25.67
CA ARG A 167 1.33 -12.89 -26.80
C ARG A 167 1.01 -12.13 -28.08
N LEU A 168 2.04 -11.64 -28.76
CA LEU A 168 1.93 -11.31 -30.18
C LEU A 168 1.68 -12.63 -30.90
N LEU A 169 0.45 -12.84 -31.38
CA LEU A 169 0.19 -13.82 -32.42
C LEU A 169 0.95 -13.35 -33.66
N ALA A 170 2.09 -13.99 -33.93
CA ALA A 170 2.76 -13.86 -35.21
C ALA A 170 1.78 -14.33 -36.30
N THR A 171 1.31 -13.39 -37.11
CA THR A 171 0.67 -13.72 -38.38
C THR A 171 1.70 -14.44 -39.24
N ARG A 172 1.51 -15.76 -39.40
CA ARG A 172 2.28 -16.57 -40.35
C ARG A 172 2.16 -15.93 -41.73
N GLY A 173 3.30 -15.57 -42.30
CA GLY A 173 3.39 -15.20 -43.71
C GLY A 173 2.95 -16.35 -44.60
N GLN A 174 2.20 -16.02 -45.65
CA GLN A 174 2.14 -16.81 -46.87
C GLN A 174 2.81 -15.98 -47.95
N GLY A 175 4.07 -16.32 -48.23
CA GLY A 175 4.68 -16.03 -49.50
C GLY A 175 4.16 -17.05 -50.52
N ALA A 176 3.71 -16.55 -51.67
CA ALA A 176 3.68 -17.31 -52.90
C ALA A 176 4.02 -16.31 -54.01
N LEU A 177 5.33 -16.21 -54.27
CA LEU A 177 5.86 -15.77 -55.54
C LEU A 177 5.88 -16.95 -56.50
N SER A 178 5.76 -16.62 -57.79
CA SER A 178 6.14 -17.37 -59.01
C SER A 178 4.95 -17.70 -59.94
N PRO A 179 5.19 -17.96 -61.24
CA PRO A 179 5.77 -17.04 -62.23
C PRO A 179 5.01 -17.07 -63.59
N HIS A 180 5.39 -16.17 -64.51
CA HIS A 180 5.26 -16.24 -65.99
C HIS A 180 4.00 -16.84 -66.66
N ARG A 181 3.32 -16.02 -67.45
CA ARG A 181 3.51 -15.99 -68.92
C ARG A 181 2.96 -14.72 -69.55
#